data_AF-A0A353WLC4-F1
#
_entry.id   AF-A0A353WLC4-F1
#
_cell.length_a   1.000
_cell.length_b   1.000
_cell.length_c   1.000
_cell.angle_alpha   90.00
_cell.angle_beta   90.00
_cell.angle_gamma   90.00
#
_symmetry.space_group_name_H-M   'P 1'
#
loop_
_entity.id
_entity.type
_entity.pdbx_description
1 polymer ?
#
loop_
_entity_poly.entity_id
_entity_poly.type
_entity_poly.pdbx_seq_one_letter_code
_entity_poly.pdbx_strand_id
1 'polypeptide(L)' 'LVVNKGKLENQVHVLPEEVDHKIASLKLKAMGIEIDTLTPEMVEYLGSWQIGT' A
#
# COMPACT_ATOMS: atom_id res chain seq x y z
N LEU A 1 11.05 -21.79 -9.24
CA LEU A 1 9.96 -22.60 -8.63
C LEU A 1 8.83 -21.66 -8.25
N VAL A 2 7.56 -22.02 -8.49
CA VAL A 2 6.40 -21.15 -8.17
C VAL A 2 5.71 -21.68 -6.91
N VAL A 3 5.60 -20.85 -5.87
CA VAL A 3 5.24 -21.26 -4.50
C VAL A 3 3.80 -21.75 -4.37
N ASN A 4 2.86 -21.18 -5.14
CA ASN A 4 1.42 -21.46 -5.03
C ASN A 4 0.85 -22.32 -6.17
N LYS A 5 1.71 -23.08 -6.86
CA LYS A 5 1.29 -23.94 -7.98
C LYS A 5 0.19 -24.91 -7.54
N GLY A 6 -0.94 -24.92 -8.25
CA GLY A 6 -2.08 -25.83 -8.00
C GLY A 6 -2.99 -25.44 -6.84
N LYS A 7 -2.73 -24.32 -6.15
CA LYS A 7 -3.58 -23.82 -5.05
C LYS A 7 -4.62 -22.79 -5.47
N LEU A 8 -4.50 -22.27 -6.70
CA LEU A 8 -5.38 -21.23 -7.23
C LEU A 8 -6.42 -21.86 -8.15
N GLU A 9 -7.67 -21.45 -7.96
CA GLU A 9 -8.77 -21.83 -8.84
C GLU A 9 -8.60 -21.23 -10.24
N ASN A 10 -9.27 -21.83 -11.23
CA ASN A 10 -9.24 -21.35 -12.61
C ASN A 10 -10.14 -20.12 -12.77
N GLN A 11 -9.60 -18.96 -12.37
CA GLN A 11 -10.26 -17.67 -12.45
C GLN A 11 -9.24 -16.54 -12.58
N VAL A 12 -9.72 -15.32 -12.81
CA VAL A 12 -8.90 -14.11 -12.77
C VAL A 12 -8.70 -13.72 -11.31
N HIS A 13 -7.45 -13.70 -10.86
CA HIS A 13 -7.08 -13.29 -9.50
C HIS A 13 -6.49 -11.89 -9.53
N VAL A 14 -7.04 -10.99 -8.73
CA VAL A 14 -6.46 -9.66 -8.50
C VAL A 14 -5.32 -9.78 -7.49
N LEU A 15 -4.28 -8.96 -7.66
CA LEU A 15 -3.20 -8.90 -6.69
C LEU A 15 -3.72 -8.38 -5.34
N PRO A 16 -3.22 -8.90 -4.21
CA PRO A 16 -3.44 -8.26 -2.92
C PRO A 16 -2.93 -6.82 -2.95
N GLU A 17 -3.68 -5.91 -2.32
CA GLU A 17 -3.41 -4.47 -2.33
C GLU A 17 -1.99 -4.14 -1.86
N GLU A 18 -1.50 -4.82 -0.81
CA GLU A 18 -0.14 -4.64 -0.28
C GLU A 18 0.94 -4.91 -1.35
N VAL A 19 0.73 -5.92 -2.20
CA VAL A 19 1.67 -6.26 -3.27
C VAL A 19 1.65 -5.17 -4.35
N ASP A 20 0.47 -4.66 -4.68
CA ASP A 20 0.31 -3.58 -5.66
C ASP A 20 0.98 -2.28 -5.19
N HIS A 21 0.72 -1.87 -3.94
CA HIS A 21 1.38 -0.72 -3.30
C HIS A 21 2.90 -0.87 -3.26
N LYS A 22 3.40 -2.09 -2.99
CA LYS A 22 4.84 -2.35 -2.99
C LYS A 22 5.45 -2.19 -4.39
N ILE A 23 4.77 -2.66 -5.43
CA ILE A 23 5.22 -2.48 -6.82
C ILE A 23 5.24 -0.99 -7.17
N ALA A 24 4.19 -0.25 -6.85
CA ALA A 24 4.11 1.19 -7.08
C ALA A 24 5.24 1.94 -6.36
N SER A 25 5.48 1.64 -5.08
CA SER A 25 6.55 2.24 -4.28
C SER A 25 7.94 1.98 -4.87
N LEU A 26 8.20 0.75 -5.33
CA LEU A 26 9.47 0.41 -6.00
C LEU A 26 9.66 1.18 -7.30
N LYS A 27 8.58 1.38 -8.08
CA LYS A 27 8.64 2.13 -9.33
C LYS A 27 8.96 3.60 -9.08
N LEU A 28 8.29 4.23 -8.11
CA LEU A 28 8.55 5.62 -7.72
C LEU A 28 9.99 5.80 -7.25
N LYS A 29 10.49 4.89 -6.41
CA LYS A 29 11.89 4.89 -5.98
C LYS A 29 12.87 4.80 -7.15
N ALA A 30 12.60 3.92 -8.14
CA ALA A 30 13.43 3.81 -9.33
C ALA A 30 13.42 5.07 -10.21
N MET A 31 12.39 5.90 -10.09
CA MET A 31 12.27 7.21 -10.74
C MET A 31 12.88 8.35 -9.91
N GLY A 32 13.43 8.06 -8.72
CA GLY A 32 13.95 9.07 -7.80
C GLY A 32 12.87 9.89 -7.10
N ILE A 33 11.63 9.38 -7.06
CA ILE A 33 10.51 10.01 -6.37
C ILE A 33 10.38 9.39 -4.98
N GLU A 34 10.41 10.23 -3.94
CA GLU A 34 10.16 9.84 -2.56
C GLU A 34 8.74 10.26 -2.14
N ILE A 35 8.07 9.40 -1.38
CA ILE A 35 6.80 9.70 -0.72
C ILE A 35 7.15 10.09 0.72
N ASP A 36 6.65 11.23 1.18
CA ASP A 36 6.81 11.69 2.55
C ASP A 36 5.99 10.85 3.53
N THR A 37 6.28 10.98 4.82
CA THR A 37 5.57 10.27 5.88
C THR A 37 4.87 11.27 6.77
N LEU A 38 3.64 10.96 7.15
CA LEU A 38 2.88 11.77 8.10
C LEU A 38 3.67 11.91 9.41
N THR A 39 3.72 13.12 9.95
CA THR A 39 4.25 13.34 11.29
C THR A 39 3.29 12.75 12.34
N PRO A 40 3.76 12.45 13.56
CA PRO A 40 2.87 11.96 14.62
C PRO A 40 1.69 12.89 14.89
N GLU A 41 1.92 14.21 14.85
CA GLU A 41 0.87 15.23 15.01
C GLU A 41 -0.17 15.18 13.88
N MET A 42 0.26 14.98 12.63
CA MET A 42 -0.66 14.82 11.50
C MET A 42 -1.51 13.55 11.63
N VAL A 43 -0.93 12.45 12.11
CA VAL A 43 -1.67 11.21 12.36
C VAL A 43 -2.70 11.41 13.47
N GLU A 44 -2.30 12.06 14.57
CA GLU A 44 -3.19 12.42 15.68
C GLU A 44 -4.33 13.32 15.19
N TYR A 45 -4.02 14.36 14.41
CA TYR A 45 -5.00 15.26 13.83
C TYR A 45 -6.02 14.51 12.96
N LEU A 46 -5.56 13.65 12.03
CA LEU A 46 -6.43 12.84 11.16
C LEU A 46 -7.31 11.85 11.95
N GLY A 47 -6.81 11.32 13.06
CA GLY A 47 -7.57 10.44 13.96
C GLY A 47 -8.51 11.20 14.90
N SER A 48 -8.27 12.49 15.13
CA SER A 48 -9.04 13.33 16.06
C SER A 48 -10.33 13.86 15.43
N TRP A 49 -11.31 12.99 15.23
CA TRP A 49 -12.68 13.37 14.82
C TRP A 49 -13.50 13.98 15.98
N GLN A 50 -12.85 14.82 16.81
CA GLN A 50 -13.47 15.61 17.88
C GLN A 50 -13.25 17.13 17.72
N ILE A 51 -12.47 17.57 16.71
CA ILE A 51 -12.33 19.00 16.38
C ILE A 51 -13.25 19.30 15.20
N GLY A 52 -14.54 19.22 15.47
CA GLY A 52 -15.62 19.64 14.58
C GLY A 52 -16.69 20.34 15.40
N THR A 53 -16.59 21.66 15.51
CA THR A 53 -17.74 22.55 15.77
C THR A 53 -18.43 22.85 14.46
#